data_AF-A0A353H472-F1
#
_entry.id   AF-A0A353H472-F1
#
_cell.length_a   1.000
_cell.length_b   1.000
_cell.length_c   1.000
_cell.angle_alpha   90.00
_cell.angle_beta   90.00
_cell.angle_gamma   90.00
#
_symmetry.space_group_name_H-M   'P 1'
#
loop_
_entity.id
_entity.type
_entity.pdbx_description
1 polymer ?
#
loop_
_entity_poly.entity_id
_entity_poly.type
_entity_poly.pdbx_seq_one_letter_code
_entity_poly.pdbx_strand_id
1 'polypeptide(L)'
;MTYYCYIVECADGSFYTGWTLDPVRREQQHNAGRGAKYTRLHRPVRLVYIEEANDRSSAMKREAAIKRLDHVRKLRLIEKAEVKTRITTEPAPSLTVVSPARVNLLGEHVDYNDGLVLPAAINRYVTLKATPTEDRTVTLHALDMKASCSFSLDSLVQKTDLEGNELPAWAQYPAGVAWVFQNHGLEIRGVKVEYSSSIPIGSGLSSSAAVEVGFAVMWQALAGWKLDRMTLAQFCQEAENRYVGVNCGLMDQFACANGVKDHAVLLDTRNLEFSPVPLPTGTSIVIADSGIRRSLSDSSYNERRSDCEAAVRLLKSSYPGIRTLRDVTPNQLETAKDLLPAVVYKRARHVVTEVARVQDALVRLQNQDAQGFGALMLETHYSLRDDYEVSTPELDALVEIAMELPGCMGARLTGAGFGGCTVNLVREQNVSAFIRKLKKVYFDQTGKQAKVFACHATQGAIVE
;
A
#
# COMPACT_ATOMS: atom_id res chain seq x y z
N MET A 1 -37.84 -3.80 -35.13
CA MET A 1 -36.55 -3.11 -35.42
C MET A 1 -36.79 -1.63 -35.27
N THR A 2 -36.02 -0.95 -34.41
CA THR A 2 -36.17 0.50 -34.19
C THR A 2 -35.38 1.25 -35.26
N TYR A 3 -35.97 2.28 -35.84
CA TYR A 3 -35.30 3.15 -36.80
C TYR A 3 -34.84 4.42 -36.08
N TYR A 4 -33.71 4.97 -36.46
CA TYR A 4 -33.17 6.18 -35.85
C TYR A 4 -32.88 7.23 -36.91
N CYS A 5 -33.24 8.48 -36.65
CA CYS A 5 -32.67 9.63 -37.33
C CYS A 5 -31.52 10.19 -36.48
N TYR A 6 -30.41 10.57 -37.10
CA TYR A 6 -29.23 11.03 -36.38
C TYR A 6 -28.55 12.22 -37.05
N ILE A 7 -27.79 12.98 -36.25
CA ILE A 7 -26.86 14.01 -36.74
C ILE A 7 -25.45 13.64 -36.29
N VAL A 8 -24.49 13.72 -37.20
CA VAL A 8 -23.07 13.74 -36.87
C VAL A 8 -22.49 15.12 -37.14
N GLU A 9 -21.59 15.56 -36.28
CA GLU A 9 -20.74 16.73 -36.44
C GLU A 9 -19.43 16.31 -37.11
N CYS A 10 -19.07 16.98 -38.19
CA CYS A 10 -17.83 16.76 -38.91
C CYS A 10 -16.67 17.55 -38.30
N ALA A 11 -15.43 17.21 -38.68
CA ALA A 11 -14.22 17.88 -38.15
C ALA A 11 -14.17 19.40 -38.43
N ASP A 12 -14.89 19.89 -39.43
CA ASP A 12 -14.99 21.30 -39.81
C ASP A 12 -16.16 22.04 -39.14
N GLY A 13 -16.87 21.39 -38.20
CA GLY A 13 -18.05 21.94 -37.53
C GLY A 13 -19.34 21.90 -38.37
N SER A 14 -19.31 21.29 -39.56
CA SER A 14 -20.51 21.05 -40.36
C SER A 14 -21.34 19.88 -39.80
N PHE A 15 -22.63 19.84 -40.12
CA PHE A 15 -23.52 18.76 -39.68
C PHE A 15 -23.99 17.89 -40.84
N TYR A 16 -23.88 16.58 -40.69
CA TYR A 16 -24.49 15.60 -41.57
C TYR A 16 -25.64 14.89 -40.87
N THR A 17 -26.78 14.77 -41.56
CA THR A 17 -27.98 14.11 -41.04
C THR A 17 -28.29 12.86 -41.86
N GLY A 18 -28.63 11.76 -41.20
CA GLY A 18 -29.05 10.52 -41.83
C GLY A 18 -30.05 9.73 -40.99
N TRP A 19 -30.40 8.54 -41.46
CA TRP A 19 -31.11 7.52 -40.67
C TRP A 19 -30.39 6.18 -40.73
N THR A 20 -30.63 5.32 -39.75
CA THR A 20 -30.01 3.99 -39.61
C THR A 20 -30.81 3.12 -38.65
N LEU A 21 -30.51 1.82 -38.62
CA LEU A 21 -30.98 0.90 -37.56
C LEU A 21 -30.03 0.88 -36.35
N ASP A 22 -28.80 1.37 -36.52
CA ASP A 22 -27.75 1.39 -35.51
C ASP A 22 -26.89 2.65 -35.69
N PRO A 23 -27.12 3.70 -34.87
CA PRO A 23 -26.39 4.96 -34.92
C PRO A 23 -24.89 4.83 -34.63
N VAL A 24 -24.52 3.99 -33.67
CA VAL A 24 -23.13 3.79 -33.22
C VAL A 24 -22.31 3.10 -34.30
N ARG A 25 -22.84 1.99 -34.86
CA ARG A 25 -22.21 1.33 -36.01
C ARG A 25 -22.11 2.27 -37.21
N ARG A 26 -23.08 3.17 -37.39
CA ARG A 26 -23.08 4.11 -38.51
C ARG A 26 -22.02 5.21 -38.36
N GLU A 27 -21.78 5.71 -37.16
CA GLU A 27 -20.66 6.60 -36.85
C GLU A 27 -19.31 5.93 -37.15
N GLN A 28 -19.11 4.69 -36.69
CA GLN A 28 -17.90 3.91 -36.98
C GLN A 28 -17.68 3.72 -38.49
N GLN A 29 -18.75 3.46 -39.25
CA GLN A 29 -18.67 3.37 -40.72
C GLN A 29 -18.26 4.69 -41.37
N HIS A 30 -18.77 5.82 -40.88
CA HIS A 30 -18.36 7.14 -41.38
C HIS A 30 -16.87 7.37 -41.12
N ASN A 31 -16.38 7.10 -39.90
CA ASN A 31 -14.97 7.27 -39.54
C ASN A 31 -14.03 6.30 -40.28
N ALA A 32 -14.48 5.07 -40.55
CA ALA A 32 -13.77 4.09 -41.39
C ALA A 32 -13.78 4.44 -42.90
N GLY A 33 -14.37 5.57 -43.30
CA GLY A 33 -14.44 6.01 -44.71
C GLY A 33 -15.46 5.24 -45.56
N ARG A 34 -16.28 4.37 -44.96
CA ARG A 34 -17.33 3.58 -45.63
C ARG A 34 -18.71 4.27 -45.55
N GLY A 35 -18.76 5.47 -44.99
CA GLY A 35 -19.96 6.29 -44.85
C GLY A 35 -20.41 7.01 -46.12
N ALA A 36 -21.22 8.04 -45.94
CA ALA A 36 -21.70 8.91 -47.02
C ALA A 36 -20.53 9.65 -47.70
N LYS A 37 -20.68 10.00 -48.98
CA LYS A 37 -19.63 10.74 -49.72
C LYS A 37 -19.22 12.03 -49.00
N TYR A 38 -20.19 12.74 -48.42
CA TYR A 38 -19.95 13.98 -47.67
C TYR A 38 -19.08 13.75 -46.43
N THR A 39 -19.45 12.78 -45.58
CA THR A 39 -18.72 12.51 -44.34
C THR A 39 -17.31 11.97 -44.60
N ARG A 40 -17.06 11.24 -45.71
CA ARG A 40 -15.72 10.75 -46.08
C ARG A 40 -14.67 11.86 -46.23
N LEU A 41 -15.09 13.02 -46.72
CA LEU A 41 -14.23 14.19 -46.93
C LEU A 41 -14.04 15.05 -45.66
N HIS A 42 -14.88 14.86 -44.64
CA HIS A 42 -14.91 15.69 -43.43
C HIS A 42 -14.78 14.85 -42.15
N ARG A 43 -13.96 13.79 -42.22
CA ARG A 43 -13.63 12.92 -41.09
C ARG A 43 -12.60 13.59 -40.16
N PRO A 44 -12.56 13.25 -38.87
CA PRO A 44 -13.51 12.39 -38.17
C PRO A 44 -14.88 13.06 -38.02
N VAL A 45 -15.93 12.25 -37.88
CA VAL A 45 -17.28 12.70 -37.52
C VAL A 45 -17.66 12.14 -36.15
N ARG A 46 -18.46 12.89 -35.41
CA ARG A 46 -18.97 12.53 -34.08
C ARG A 46 -20.48 12.52 -34.06
N LEU A 47 -21.12 11.49 -33.51
CA LEU A 47 -22.57 11.43 -33.32
C LEU A 47 -23.01 12.42 -32.23
N VAL A 48 -23.84 13.40 -32.61
CA VAL A 48 -24.27 14.49 -31.71
C VAL A 48 -25.78 14.51 -31.44
N TYR A 49 -26.56 13.71 -32.17
CA TYR A 49 -28.02 13.64 -31.99
C TYR A 49 -28.57 12.31 -32.50
N ILE A 50 -29.55 11.77 -31.79
CA ILE A 50 -30.30 10.56 -32.15
C ILE A 50 -31.78 10.79 -31.79
N GLU A 51 -32.69 10.43 -32.68
CA GLU A 51 -34.13 10.39 -32.44
C GLU A 51 -34.70 9.07 -32.95
N GLU A 52 -35.45 8.37 -32.09
CA GLU A 52 -36.17 7.15 -32.45
C GLU A 52 -37.37 7.44 -33.36
N ALA A 53 -37.57 6.55 -34.33
CA ALA A 53 -38.65 6.58 -35.29
C ALA A 53 -39.32 5.19 -35.36
N ASN A 54 -40.66 5.20 -35.36
CA ASN A 54 -41.48 3.98 -35.32
C ASN A 54 -41.31 3.11 -36.56
N ASP A 55 -41.03 3.73 -37.71
CA ASP A 55 -40.82 3.03 -38.97
C ASP A 55 -39.83 3.77 -39.90
N ARG A 56 -39.41 3.11 -40.98
CA ARG A 56 -38.49 3.66 -41.98
C ARG A 56 -39.00 4.97 -42.61
N SER A 57 -40.30 5.06 -42.87
CA SER A 57 -40.92 6.25 -43.48
C SER A 57 -40.83 7.44 -42.53
N SER A 58 -41.10 7.24 -41.24
CA SER A 58 -40.95 8.26 -40.21
C SER A 58 -39.51 8.73 -40.05
N ALA A 59 -38.53 7.81 -40.07
CA ALA A 59 -37.12 8.17 -39.98
C ALA A 59 -36.65 9.01 -41.18
N MET A 60 -37.10 8.66 -42.39
CA MET A 60 -36.79 9.42 -43.61
C MET A 60 -37.49 10.79 -43.64
N LYS A 61 -38.74 10.88 -43.19
CA LYS A 61 -39.45 12.17 -43.05
C LYS A 61 -38.73 13.08 -42.04
N ARG A 62 -38.25 12.50 -40.93
CA ARG A 62 -37.51 13.25 -39.90
C ARG A 62 -36.15 13.73 -40.41
N GLU A 63 -35.41 12.87 -41.10
CA GLU A 63 -34.14 13.24 -41.77
C GLU A 63 -34.34 14.42 -42.72
N ALA A 64 -35.38 14.37 -43.56
CA ALA A 64 -35.70 15.44 -44.50
C ALA A 64 -36.08 16.75 -43.79
N ALA A 65 -36.81 16.68 -42.67
CA ALA A 65 -37.15 17.85 -41.86
C ALA A 65 -35.90 18.50 -41.24
N ILE A 66 -35.00 17.69 -40.66
CA ILE A 66 -33.76 18.18 -40.05
C ILE A 66 -32.80 18.75 -41.11
N LYS A 67 -32.73 18.16 -42.30
CA LYS A 67 -31.92 18.68 -43.42
C LYS A 67 -32.32 20.09 -43.87
N ARG A 68 -33.59 20.48 -43.69
CA ARG A 68 -34.11 21.83 -44.00
C ARG A 68 -33.82 22.86 -42.92
N LEU A 69 -33.35 22.46 -41.74
CA LEU A 69 -32.98 23.38 -40.68
C LEU A 69 -31.64 24.07 -41.02
N ASP A 70 -31.57 25.36 -40.72
CA ASP A 70 -30.30 26.09 -40.69
C ASP A 70 -29.39 25.58 -39.55
N HIS A 71 -28.12 25.99 -39.57
CA HIS A 71 -27.12 25.52 -38.60
C HIS A 71 -27.51 25.84 -37.15
N VAL A 72 -28.03 27.04 -36.89
CA VAL A 72 -28.47 27.49 -35.55
C VAL A 72 -29.65 26.66 -35.02
N ARG A 73 -30.61 26.32 -35.88
CA ARG A 73 -31.75 25.47 -35.52
C ARG A 73 -31.33 24.02 -35.29
N LYS A 74 -30.32 23.52 -36.00
CA LYS A 74 -29.72 22.19 -35.73
C LYS A 74 -29.00 22.17 -34.39
N LEU A 75 -28.24 23.20 -34.05
CA LEU A 75 -27.62 23.35 -32.73
C LEU A 75 -28.66 23.32 -31.61
N ARG A 76 -29.73 24.10 -31.72
CA ARG A 76 -30.83 24.07 -30.73
C ARG A 76 -31.52 22.71 -30.64
N LEU A 77 -31.59 21.95 -31.73
CA LEU A 77 -32.15 20.60 -31.73
C LEU A 77 -31.22 19.61 -31.01
N ILE A 78 -29.91 19.73 -31.22
CA ILE A 78 -28.87 18.97 -30.52
C ILE A 78 -28.91 19.28 -29.01
N GLU A 79 -28.97 20.57 -28.63
CA GLU A 79 -29.05 21.01 -27.23
C GLU A 79 -30.31 20.52 -26.50
N LYS A 80 -31.44 20.41 -27.21
CA LYS A 80 -32.71 19.94 -26.64
C LYS A 80 -32.84 18.42 -26.53
N ALA A 81 -32.03 17.67 -27.28
CA ALA A 81 -32.07 16.23 -27.22
C ALA A 81 -31.28 15.78 -25.99
N GLU A 82 -31.96 15.18 -25.01
CA GLU A 82 -31.33 14.46 -23.88
C GLU A 82 -30.61 13.17 -24.31
N VAL A 83 -29.98 13.18 -25.50
CA VAL A 83 -28.97 12.19 -25.82
C VAL A 83 -27.74 12.57 -25.03
N LYS A 84 -27.62 11.96 -23.85
CA LYS A 84 -26.38 11.79 -23.09
C LYS A 84 -25.23 11.51 -24.05
N THR A 85 -24.53 12.54 -24.46
CA THR A 85 -23.22 12.48 -25.11
C THR A 85 -22.20 12.03 -24.05
N ARG A 86 -22.26 10.74 -23.68
CA ARG A 86 -21.13 9.98 -23.13
C ARG A 86 -20.48 9.19 -24.26
N ILE A 87 -19.93 9.91 -25.23
CA ILE A 87 -18.71 9.51 -25.95
C ILE A 87 -17.85 10.77 -26.08
N THR A 88 -17.62 11.43 -24.96
CA THR A 88 -16.25 11.83 -24.68
C THR A 88 -15.52 10.52 -24.39
N THR A 89 -14.37 10.29 -25.01
CA THR A 89 -13.31 9.52 -24.35
C THR A 89 -12.85 10.33 -23.13
N GLU A 90 -13.76 10.56 -22.18
CA GLU A 90 -13.34 10.67 -20.82
C GLU A 90 -12.86 9.27 -20.46
N PRO A 91 -11.59 9.10 -20.07
CA PRO A 91 -11.17 7.82 -19.51
C PRO A 91 -12.19 7.42 -18.45
N ALA A 92 -12.58 6.13 -18.42
CA ALA A 92 -13.37 5.60 -17.32
C ALA A 92 -12.81 6.18 -16.01
N PRO A 93 -13.65 6.76 -15.12
CA PRO A 93 -13.19 7.63 -14.05
C PRO A 93 -12.04 6.95 -13.32
N SER A 94 -10.84 7.51 -13.49
CA SER A 94 -9.64 6.91 -12.94
C SER A 94 -9.64 7.14 -11.44
N LEU A 95 -9.53 6.06 -10.69
CA LEU A 95 -9.43 6.09 -9.24
C LEU A 95 -7.97 6.31 -8.85
N THR A 96 -7.69 7.27 -7.98
CA THR A 96 -6.36 7.41 -7.37
C THR A 96 -6.39 6.86 -5.95
N VAL A 97 -5.44 6.00 -5.62
CA VAL A 97 -5.25 5.48 -4.26
C VAL A 97 -3.84 5.80 -3.81
N VAL A 98 -3.72 6.27 -2.57
CA VAL A 98 -2.44 6.54 -1.92
C VAL A 98 -2.35 5.66 -0.68
N SER A 99 -1.30 4.84 -0.64
CA SER A 99 -1.04 3.90 0.45
C SER A 99 0.31 4.20 1.10
N PRO A 100 0.37 4.52 2.40
CA PRO A 100 1.60 4.89 3.08
C PRO A 100 2.50 3.67 3.34
N ALA A 101 3.80 3.90 3.42
CA ALA A 101 4.74 3.03 4.12
C ALA A 101 4.49 3.11 5.63
N ARG A 102 5.22 2.28 6.37
CA ARG A 102 5.19 2.30 7.83
C ARG A 102 6.59 2.19 8.41
N VAL A 103 6.74 2.68 9.63
CA VAL A 103 7.87 2.39 10.50
C VAL A 103 7.35 1.80 11.80
N ASN A 104 8.06 0.82 12.38
CA ASN A 104 7.76 0.42 13.74
C ASN A 104 8.64 1.19 14.74
N LEU A 105 8.01 1.83 15.73
CA LEU A 105 8.71 2.64 16.71
C LEU A 105 9.16 1.79 17.89
N LEU A 106 8.32 0.86 18.37
CA LEU A 106 8.60 -0.07 19.46
C LEU A 106 7.79 -1.37 19.28
N GLY A 107 8.20 -2.44 19.95
CA GLY A 107 7.52 -3.73 19.87
C GLY A 107 8.06 -4.58 18.73
N GLU A 108 9.38 -4.63 18.56
CA GLU A 108 9.96 -5.46 17.50
C GLU A 108 10.02 -6.93 17.89
N HIS A 109 9.71 -7.82 16.94
CA HIS A 109 9.74 -9.28 17.15
C HIS A 109 8.82 -9.82 18.28
N VAL A 110 7.81 -9.04 18.68
CA VAL A 110 6.80 -9.47 19.65
C VAL A 110 5.45 -9.79 19.00
N ASP A 111 5.25 -9.45 17.74
CA ASP A 111 4.00 -9.66 17.00
C ASP A 111 3.59 -11.13 16.93
N TYR A 112 4.53 -12.03 16.58
CA TYR A 112 4.31 -13.48 16.60
C TYR A 112 4.40 -14.11 18.01
N ASN A 113 4.57 -13.29 19.05
CA ASN A 113 4.52 -13.68 20.46
C ASN A 113 3.27 -13.15 21.18
N ASP A 114 2.23 -12.75 20.41
CA ASP A 114 0.99 -12.12 20.88
C ASP A 114 1.21 -10.75 21.56
N GLY A 115 2.37 -10.12 21.37
CA GLY A 115 2.79 -8.91 22.05
C GLY A 115 2.07 -7.63 21.60
N LEU A 116 2.65 -6.50 22.01
CA LEU A 116 2.18 -5.16 21.66
C LEU A 116 3.17 -4.52 20.69
N VAL A 117 2.67 -4.02 19.57
CA VAL A 117 3.49 -3.28 18.59
C VAL A 117 3.01 -1.85 18.47
N LEU A 118 3.93 -0.92 18.17
CA LEU A 118 3.64 0.51 18.10
C LEU A 118 4.13 1.13 16.77
N PRO A 119 3.56 0.73 15.63
CA PRO A 119 3.91 1.29 14.34
C PRO A 119 3.28 2.66 14.08
N ALA A 120 3.83 3.38 13.11
CA ALA A 120 3.22 4.56 12.51
C ALA A 120 3.30 4.46 10.98
N ALA A 121 2.19 4.76 10.30
CA ALA A 121 2.22 5.04 8.86
C ALA A 121 3.01 6.33 8.63
N ILE A 122 3.86 6.37 7.61
CA ILE A 122 4.71 7.52 7.30
C ILE A 122 4.40 8.11 5.93
N ASN A 123 4.67 9.40 5.76
CA ASN A 123 4.45 10.15 4.51
C ASN A 123 5.43 9.80 3.35
N ARG A 124 5.55 8.51 3.10
CA ARG A 124 6.15 7.89 1.92
C ARG A 124 5.10 6.94 1.37
N TYR A 125 4.77 7.07 0.10
CA TYR A 125 3.58 6.46 -0.45
C TYR A 125 3.87 5.60 -1.67
N VAL A 126 3.05 4.58 -1.84
CA VAL A 126 2.68 4.00 -3.14
C VAL A 126 1.45 4.76 -3.64
N THR A 127 1.52 5.26 -4.87
CA THR A 127 0.41 5.93 -5.54
C THR A 127 -0.05 5.09 -6.72
N LEU A 128 -1.32 4.69 -6.70
CA LEU A 128 -1.97 3.92 -7.77
C LEU A 128 -2.92 4.83 -8.53
N LYS A 129 -2.87 4.80 -9.86
CA LYS A 129 -3.90 5.33 -10.74
C LYS A 129 -4.55 4.18 -11.49
N ALA A 130 -5.79 3.89 -11.17
CA ALA A 130 -6.51 2.72 -11.61
C ALA A 130 -7.65 3.07 -12.56
N THR A 131 -7.71 2.41 -13.70
CA THR A 131 -8.77 2.54 -14.71
C THR A 131 -9.44 1.18 -14.87
N PRO A 132 -10.70 1.01 -14.47
CA PRO A 132 -11.43 -0.25 -14.65
C PRO A 132 -11.49 -0.67 -16.12
N THR A 133 -11.44 -1.97 -16.37
CA THR A 133 -11.62 -2.55 -17.70
C THR A 133 -12.91 -3.36 -17.77
N GLU A 134 -13.40 -3.63 -18.98
CA GLU A 134 -14.60 -4.45 -19.21
C GLU A 134 -14.27 -5.95 -19.17
N ASP A 135 -13.02 -6.32 -19.39
CA ASP A 135 -12.54 -7.69 -19.31
C ASP A 135 -12.10 -8.06 -17.88
N ARG A 136 -11.67 -9.31 -17.70
CA ARG A 136 -11.17 -9.84 -16.42
C ARG A 136 -9.64 -9.81 -16.34
N THR A 137 -9.03 -8.83 -17.02
CA THR A 137 -7.58 -8.66 -17.10
C THR A 137 -7.11 -7.58 -16.14
N VAL A 138 -5.99 -7.83 -15.47
CA VAL A 138 -5.26 -6.80 -14.73
C VAL A 138 -4.00 -6.45 -15.50
N THR A 139 -3.80 -5.17 -15.81
CA THR A 139 -2.57 -4.67 -16.43
C THR A 139 -1.89 -3.71 -15.47
N LEU A 140 -0.64 -4.00 -15.13
CA LEU A 140 0.16 -3.23 -14.19
C LEU A 140 1.31 -2.52 -14.92
N HIS A 141 1.49 -1.24 -14.65
CA HIS A 141 2.65 -0.45 -15.08
C HIS A 141 3.38 0.09 -13.84
N ALA A 142 4.50 -0.54 -13.48
CA ALA A 142 5.37 -0.13 -12.39
C ALA A 142 6.35 0.93 -12.90
N LEU A 143 6.01 2.21 -12.70
CA LEU A 143 6.70 3.34 -13.36
C LEU A 143 8.18 3.45 -12.95
N ASP A 144 8.49 3.27 -11.66
CA ASP A 144 9.87 3.37 -11.15
C ASP A 144 10.77 2.24 -11.65
N MET A 145 10.18 1.09 -11.96
CA MET A 145 10.89 -0.08 -12.48
C MET A 145 10.90 -0.11 -14.02
N LYS A 146 10.15 0.79 -14.67
CA LYS A 146 9.90 0.77 -16.13
C LYS A 146 9.46 -0.62 -16.61
N ALA A 147 8.65 -1.30 -15.79
CA ALA A 147 8.21 -2.66 -16.03
C ALA A 147 6.68 -2.70 -16.18
N SER A 148 6.19 -3.69 -16.92
CA SER A 148 4.76 -3.91 -17.08
C SER A 148 4.47 -5.41 -17.07
N CYS A 149 3.29 -5.78 -16.56
CA CYS A 149 2.84 -7.16 -16.50
C CYS A 149 1.32 -7.16 -16.62
N SER A 150 0.76 -8.12 -17.36
CA SER A 150 -0.69 -8.33 -17.43
C SER A 150 -1.04 -9.77 -17.11
N PHE A 151 -2.09 -9.99 -16.34
CA PHE A 151 -2.57 -11.33 -15.97
C PHE A 151 -4.09 -11.38 -15.92
N SER A 152 -4.64 -12.58 -16.10
CA SER A 152 -6.08 -12.81 -15.97
C SER A 152 -6.46 -13.08 -14.52
N LEU A 153 -7.57 -12.50 -14.08
CA LEU A 153 -8.21 -12.82 -12.81
C LEU A 153 -8.73 -14.26 -12.76
N ASP A 154 -8.91 -14.93 -13.90
CA ASP A 154 -9.41 -16.31 -13.96
C ASP A 154 -8.29 -17.35 -13.84
N SER A 155 -7.03 -16.92 -13.86
CA SER A 155 -5.85 -17.79 -13.83
C SER A 155 -4.83 -17.39 -12.77
N LEU A 156 -5.29 -16.86 -11.63
CA LEU A 156 -4.42 -16.43 -10.53
C LEU A 156 -3.66 -17.60 -9.89
N VAL A 157 -4.25 -18.80 -9.85
CA VAL A 157 -3.61 -19.99 -9.24
C VAL A 157 -2.33 -20.39 -10.00
N GLN A 158 -2.27 -20.18 -11.31
CA GLN A 158 -1.09 -20.52 -12.12
C GLN A 158 0.09 -19.57 -11.86
N LYS A 159 -0.15 -18.37 -11.31
CA LYS A 159 0.85 -17.30 -11.16
C LYS A 159 1.58 -16.99 -12.47
N THR A 160 0.85 -16.96 -13.59
CA THR A 160 1.41 -16.61 -14.89
C THR A 160 0.82 -15.32 -15.45
N ASP A 161 1.60 -14.64 -16.29
CA ASP A 161 1.10 -13.55 -17.12
C ASP A 161 0.25 -14.07 -18.31
N LEU A 162 -0.29 -13.15 -19.12
CA LEU A 162 -1.08 -13.51 -20.31
C LEU A 162 -0.29 -14.21 -21.42
N GLU A 163 1.04 -14.18 -21.37
CA GLU A 163 1.93 -14.87 -22.32
C GLU A 163 2.32 -16.27 -21.83
N GLY A 164 1.95 -16.63 -20.59
CA GLY A 164 2.25 -17.91 -19.96
C GLY A 164 3.59 -17.93 -19.21
N ASN A 165 4.26 -16.79 -19.05
CA ASN A 165 5.48 -16.69 -18.25
C ASN A 165 5.13 -16.56 -16.76
N GLU A 166 6.04 -16.95 -15.88
CA GLU A 166 5.88 -16.74 -14.43
C GLU A 166 5.75 -15.25 -14.09
N LEU A 167 4.83 -14.92 -13.19
CA LEU A 167 4.63 -13.55 -12.72
C LEU A 167 5.92 -13.01 -12.07
N PRO A 168 6.39 -11.82 -12.49
CA PRO A 168 7.47 -11.14 -11.80
C PRO A 168 7.16 -10.97 -10.31
N ALA A 169 8.16 -11.11 -9.44
CA ALA A 169 7.97 -11.05 -7.98
C ALA A 169 7.15 -9.83 -7.51
N TRP A 170 7.37 -8.65 -8.11
CA TRP A 170 6.61 -7.44 -7.78
C TRP A 170 5.12 -7.52 -8.16
N ALA A 171 4.77 -8.27 -9.22
CA ALA A 171 3.40 -8.44 -9.68
C ALA A 171 2.65 -9.51 -8.87
N GLN A 172 3.38 -10.37 -8.14
CA GLN A 172 2.76 -11.38 -7.27
C GLN A 172 2.01 -10.76 -6.08
N TYR A 173 2.44 -9.60 -5.57
CA TYR A 173 1.74 -8.90 -4.48
C TYR A 173 0.30 -8.48 -4.85
N PRO A 174 0.07 -7.65 -5.90
CA PRO A 174 -1.28 -7.31 -6.32
C PRO A 174 -2.08 -8.53 -6.81
N ALA A 175 -1.45 -9.49 -7.50
CA ALA A 175 -2.12 -10.73 -7.90
C ALA A 175 -2.58 -11.56 -6.68
N GLY A 176 -1.78 -11.60 -5.61
CA GLY A 176 -2.12 -12.29 -4.37
C GLY A 176 -3.30 -11.65 -3.65
N VAL A 177 -3.38 -10.31 -3.62
CA VAL A 177 -4.54 -9.61 -3.06
C VAL A 177 -5.81 -9.96 -3.85
N ALA A 178 -5.75 -9.95 -5.18
CA ALA A 178 -6.86 -10.40 -6.02
C ALA A 178 -7.27 -11.87 -5.75
N TRP A 179 -6.28 -12.74 -5.58
CA TRP A 179 -6.49 -14.16 -5.30
C TRP A 179 -7.19 -14.38 -3.95
N VAL A 180 -6.76 -13.67 -2.90
CA VAL A 180 -7.41 -13.72 -1.58
C VAL A 180 -8.86 -13.24 -1.69
N PHE A 181 -9.12 -12.13 -2.37
CA PHE A 181 -10.48 -11.63 -2.53
C PHE A 181 -11.40 -12.64 -3.23
N GLN A 182 -10.93 -13.31 -4.29
CA GLN A 182 -11.71 -14.37 -4.93
C GLN A 182 -12.00 -15.55 -4.01
N ASN A 183 -11.03 -15.98 -3.21
CA ASN A 183 -11.21 -17.08 -2.26
C ASN A 183 -12.21 -16.75 -1.15
N HIS A 184 -12.33 -15.47 -0.79
CA HIS A 184 -13.35 -14.98 0.15
C HIS A 184 -14.68 -14.60 -0.53
N GLY A 185 -14.85 -14.95 -1.82
CA GLY A 185 -16.10 -14.73 -2.57
C GLY A 185 -16.37 -13.27 -2.92
N LEU A 186 -15.36 -12.41 -2.88
CA LEU A 186 -15.49 -11.00 -3.24
C LEU A 186 -15.31 -10.84 -4.75
N GLU A 187 -16.31 -10.23 -5.39
CA GLU A 187 -16.22 -9.89 -6.80
C GLU A 187 -15.22 -8.76 -7.02
N ILE A 188 -14.34 -8.98 -8.00
CA ILE A 188 -13.34 -8.02 -8.44
C ILE A 188 -13.37 -7.90 -9.97
N ARG A 189 -13.02 -6.71 -10.46
CA ARG A 189 -13.04 -6.36 -11.89
C ARG A 189 -11.62 -6.25 -12.44
N GLY A 190 -11.50 -6.44 -13.75
CA GLY A 190 -10.28 -6.09 -14.47
C GLY A 190 -9.95 -4.61 -14.32
N VAL A 191 -8.65 -4.30 -14.35
CA VAL A 191 -8.16 -2.95 -14.08
C VAL A 191 -6.79 -2.74 -14.70
N LYS A 192 -6.60 -1.57 -15.31
CA LYS A 192 -5.29 -1.05 -15.67
C LYS A 192 -4.78 -0.13 -14.57
N VAL A 193 -3.61 -0.41 -14.02
CA VAL A 193 -3.01 0.35 -12.91
C VAL A 193 -1.64 0.87 -13.32
N GLU A 194 -1.48 2.19 -13.28
CA GLU A 194 -0.17 2.83 -13.29
C GLU A 194 0.21 3.17 -11.86
N TYR A 195 1.41 2.80 -11.42
CA TYR A 195 1.81 3.10 -10.05
C TYR A 195 3.29 3.40 -9.89
N SER A 196 3.58 4.23 -8.88
CA SER A 196 4.92 4.59 -8.43
C SER A 196 5.01 4.60 -6.91
N SER A 197 6.22 4.61 -6.39
CA SER A 197 6.54 4.55 -4.97
C SER A 197 7.64 5.54 -4.61
N SER A 198 7.37 6.34 -3.59
CA SER A 198 8.41 7.15 -2.92
C SER A 198 9.12 6.38 -1.78
N ILE A 199 8.73 5.13 -1.54
CA ILE A 199 9.32 4.27 -0.51
C ILE A 199 10.63 3.68 -1.06
N PRO A 200 11.78 3.87 -0.37
CA PRO A 200 13.03 3.30 -0.85
C PRO A 200 12.98 1.77 -0.90
N ILE A 201 13.29 1.19 -2.06
CA ILE A 201 13.29 -0.26 -2.26
C ILE A 201 14.30 -0.94 -1.31
N GLY A 202 13.84 -2.00 -0.66
CA GLY A 202 14.68 -2.83 0.22
C GLY A 202 15.09 -2.16 1.54
N SER A 203 14.41 -1.09 1.94
CA SER A 203 14.71 -0.34 3.18
C SER A 203 14.13 -0.98 4.45
N GLY A 204 13.24 -1.97 4.33
CA GLY A 204 12.51 -2.51 5.49
C GLY A 204 11.35 -1.62 5.97
N LEU A 205 10.95 -0.60 5.18
CA LEU A 205 9.79 0.27 5.44
C LEU A 205 8.46 -0.27 4.86
N SER A 206 8.44 -1.57 4.55
CA SER A 206 7.31 -2.34 4.03
C SER A 206 6.63 -1.76 2.80
N SER A 207 7.44 -1.67 1.76
CA SER A 207 6.95 -1.42 0.41
C SER A 207 5.96 -2.50 -0.07
N SER A 208 6.11 -3.77 0.35
CA SER A 208 5.14 -4.83 -0.01
C SER A 208 3.76 -4.55 0.58
N ALA A 209 3.67 -4.39 1.90
CA ALA A 209 2.41 -4.07 2.58
C ALA A 209 1.75 -2.80 2.04
N ALA A 210 2.53 -1.74 1.75
CA ALA A 210 1.99 -0.52 1.15
C ALA A 210 1.36 -0.78 -0.24
N VAL A 211 2.00 -1.62 -1.08
CA VAL A 211 1.44 -2.05 -2.37
C VAL A 211 0.17 -2.87 -2.13
N GLU A 212 0.23 -3.91 -1.32
CA GLU A 212 -0.91 -4.79 -1.05
C GLU A 212 -2.13 -4.03 -0.55
N VAL A 213 -1.95 -3.18 0.46
CA VAL A 213 -3.03 -2.36 1.02
C VAL A 213 -3.53 -1.36 -0.01
N GLY A 214 -2.66 -0.76 -0.82
CA GLY A 214 -3.08 0.12 -1.90
C GLY A 214 -4.01 -0.57 -2.89
N PHE A 215 -3.63 -1.76 -3.35
CA PHE A 215 -4.44 -2.56 -4.27
C PHE A 215 -5.73 -3.07 -3.62
N ALA A 216 -5.69 -3.44 -2.35
CA ALA A 216 -6.86 -3.84 -1.58
C ALA A 216 -7.91 -2.72 -1.50
N VAL A 217 -7.46 -1.50 -1.18
CA VAL A 217 -8.32 -0.31 -1.11
C VAL A 217 -8.84 0.10 -2.48
N MET A 218 -8.01 -0.01 -3.52
CA MET A 218 -8.39 0.23 -4.90
C MET A 218 -9.53 -0.72 -5.33
N TRP A 219 -9.36 -2.03 -5.16
CA TRP A 219 -10.40 -2.98 -5.56
C TRP A 219 -11.67 -2.84 -4.73
N GLN A 220 -11.57 -2.56 -3.43
CA GLN A 220 -12.73 -2.24 -2.60
C GLN A 220 -13.54 -1.08 -3.20
N ALA A 221 -12.86 0.01 -3.53
CA ALA A 221 -13.50 1.20 -4.09
C ALA A 221 -14.11 0.94 -5.48
N LEU A 222 -13.43 0.17 -6.33
CA LEU A 222 -13.90 -0.15 -7.69
C LEU A 222 -15.08 -1.14 -7.70
N ALA A 223 -15.11 -2.08 -6.76
CA ALA A 223 -16.14 -3.11 -6.69
C ALA A 223 -17.36 -2.71 -5.84
N GLY A 224 -17.20 -1.71 -4.95
CA GLY A 224 -18.29 -1.13 -4.17
C GLY A 224 -18.72 -1.93 -2.93
N TRP A 225 -18.03 -3.03 -2.61
CA TRP A 225 -18.16 -3.70 -1.32
C TRP A 225 -17.46 -2.91 -0.21
N LYS A 226 -17.76 -3.25 1.05
CA LYS A 226 -17.21 -2.56 2.22
C LYS A 226 -16.68 -3.58 3.22
N LEU A 227 -15.38 -3.52 3.46
CA LEU A 227 -14.70 -4.17 4.56
C LEU A 227 -14.04 -3.10 5.44
N ASP A 228 -13.92 -3.40 6.72
CA ASP A 228 -13.12 -2.57 7.60
C ASP A 228 -11.62 -2.73 7.28
N ARG A 229 -10.82 -1.78 7.76
CA ARG A 229 -9.39 -1.69 7.47
C ARG A 229 -8.57 -2.83 8.11
N MET A 230 -9.03 -3.39 9.23
CA MET A 230 -8.37 -4.54 9.85
C MET A 230 -8.55 -5.79 8.99
N THR A 231 -9.77 -6.06 8.53
CA THR A 231 -10.04 -7.18 7.62
C THR A 231 -9.24 -7.06 6.33
N LEU A 232 -9.16 -5.86 5.74
CA LEU A 232 -8.30 -5.63 4.57
C LEU A 232 -6.82 -5.94 4.86
N ALA A 233 -6.30 -5.51 6.02
CA ALA A 233 -4.92 -5.79 6.40
C ALA A 233 -4.68 -7.30 6.57
N GLN A 234 -5.62 -8.04 7.14
CA GLN A 234 -5.54 -9.50 7.27
C GLN A 234 -5.54 -10.20 5.91
N PHE A 235 -6.35 -9.72 4.94
CA PHE A 235 -6.34 -10.27 3.59
C PHE A 235 -5.04 -9.96 2.83
N CYS A 236 -4.46 -8.78 3.03
CA CYS A 236 -3.12 -8.48 2.51
C CYS A 236 -2.05 -9.39 3.13
N GLN A 237 -2.09 -9.61 4.45
CA GLN A 237 -1.18 -10.53 5.13
C GLN A 237 -1.36 -11.97 4.63
N GLU A 238 -2.60 -12.40 4.39
CA GLU A 238 -2.90 -13.71 3.81
C GLU A 238 -2.31 -13.83 2.39
N ALA A 239 -2.39 -12.77 1.58
CA ALA A 239 -1.80 -12.74 0.25
C ALA A 239 -0.27 -12.87 0.30
N GLU A 240 0.40 -12.14 1.19
CA GLU A 240 1.86 -12.24 1.35
C GLU A 240 2.29 -13.65 1.77
N ASN A 241 1.61 -14.21 2.78
CA ASN A 241 1.93 -15.53 3.33
C ASN A 241 1.60 -16.68 2.38
N ARG A 242 0.38 -16.73 1.83
CA ARG A 242 -0.13 -17.91 1.12
C ARG A 242 0.06 -17.83 -0.39
N TYR A 243 0.01 -16.63 -0.95
CA TYR A 243 0.19 -16.44 -2.39
C TYR A 243 1.63 -16.10 -2.70
N VAL A 244 2.21 -15.05 -2.13
CA VAL A 244 3.62 -14.68 -2.43
C VAL A 244 4.58 -15.70 -1.82
N GLY A 245 4.26 -16.24 -0.66
CA GLY A 245 5.06 -17.25 0.04
C GLY A 245 6.06 -16.66 1.04
N VAL A 246 5.84 -15.42 1.48
CA VAL A 246 6.71 -14.73 2.44
C VAL A 246 6.02 -14.71 3.80
N ASN A 247 6.60 -15.43 4.77
CA ASN A 247 6.06 -15.49 6.13
C ASN A 247 6.23 -14.14 6.86
N CYS A 248 5.12 -13.51 7.24
CA CYS A 248 5.08 -12.23 7.92
C CYS A 248 3.95 -12.12 8.97
N GLY A 249 4.15 -11.24 9.95
CA GLY A 249 3.10 -10.80 10.88
C GLY A 249 2.19 -9.73 10.30
N LEU A 250 1.14 -9.35 11.02
CA LEU A 250 0.08 -8.44 10.54
C LEU A 250 0.46 -6.95 10.61
N MET A 251 1.49 -6.60 11.39
CA MET A 251 1.82 -5.22 11.76
C MET A 251 1.97 -4.28 10.55
N ASP A 252 2.61 -4.76 9.49
CA ASP A 252 2.96 -3.94 8.34
C ASP A 252 1.72 -3.50 7.58
N GLN A 253 0.89 -4.48 7.19
CA GLN A 253 -0.39 -4.26 6.54
C GLN A 253 -1.33 -3.45 7.43
N PHE A 254 -1.37 -3.77 8.72
CA PHE A 254 -2.16 -3.05 9.70
C PHE A 254 -1.81 -1.56 9.73
N ALA A 255 -0.52 -1.24 9.85
CA ALA A 255 -0.06 0.15 9.93
C ALA A 255 -0.35 0.92 8.64
N CYS A 256 -0.11 0.30 7.48
CA CYS A 256 -0.44 0.88 6.18
C CYS A 256 -1.94 1.16 6.01
N ALA A 257 -2.81 0.29 6.54
CA ALA A 257 -4.26 0.41 6.42
C ALA A 257 -4.92 1.32 7.48
N ASN A 258 -4.41 1.31 8.73
CA ASN A 258 -5.03 1.91 9.91
C ASN A 258 -4.23 3.12 10.47
N GLY A 259 -3.25 3.63 9.72
CA GLY A 259 -2.50 4.81 10.12
C GLY A 259 -3.39 5.99 10.51
N VAL A 260 -2.96 6.74 11.52
CA VAL A 260 -3.63 7.95 11.98
C VAL A 260 -2.61 9.09 11.95
N LYS A 261 -2.99 10.19 11.27
CA LYS A 261 -2.13 11.37 11.14
C LYS A 261 -1.64 11.84 12.51
N ASP A 262 -0.35 12.15 12.63
CA ASP A 262 0.32 12.62 13.85
C ASP A 262 0.33 11.61 15.03
N HIS A 263 -0.05 10.35 14.80
CA HIS A 263 -0.11 9.30 15.83
C HIS A 263 0.71 8.06 15.43
N ALA A 264 1.26 7.38 16.43
CA ALA A 264 1.52 5.95 16.35
C ALA A 264 0.20 5.20 16.60
N VAL A 265 0.14 3.93 16.25
CA VAL A 265 -1.05 3.09 16.47
C VAL A 265 -0.62 1.87 17.26
N LEU A 266 -1.01 1.81 18.54
CA LEU A 266 -0.80 0.63 19.35
C LEU A 266 -1.66 -0.49 18.80
N LEU A 267 -1.07 -1.63 18.50
CA LEU A 267 -1.76 -2.86 18.12
C LEU A 267 -1.42 -3.96 19.11
N ASP A 268 -2.46 -4.56 19.67
CA ASP A 268 -2.38 -5.81 20.39
C ASP A 268 -2.53 -6.98 19.39
N THR A 269 -1.46 -7.74 19.17
CA THR A 269 -1.48 -8.79 18.14
C THR A 269 -2.22 -10.05 18.56
N ARG A 270 -2.66 -10.15 19.83
CA ARG A 270 -3.45 -11.29 20.32
C ARG A 270 -4.92 -11.17 19.99
N ASN A 271 -5.51 -9.99 20.24
CA ASN A 271 -6.94 -9.75 20.09
C ASN A 271 -7.27 -8.75 18.98
N LEU A 272 -6.25 -8.17 18.33
CA LEU A 272 -6.35 -7.19 17.26
C LEU A 272 -6.99 -5.86 17.68
N GLU A 273 -7.12 -5.61 18.98
CA GLU A 273 -7.50 -4.28 19.47
C GLU A 273 -6.38 -3.29 19.18
N PHE A 274 -6.78 -2.08 18.78
CA PHE A 274 -5.81 -1.03 18.49
C PHE A 274 -6.32 0.34 18.90
N SER A 275 -5.39 1.23 19.21
CA SER A 275 -5.69 2.61 19.60
C SER A 275 -4.62 3.57 19.09
N PRO A 276 -5.00 4.74 18.55
CA PRO A 276 -4.04 5.78 18.20
C PRO A 276 -3.41 6.37 19.46
N VAL A 277 -2.11 6.64 19.40
CA VAL A 277 -1.30 7.22 20.47
C VAL A 277 -0.56 8.44 19.89
N PRO A 278 -0.80 9.67 20.40
CA PRO A 278 -0.23 10.86 19.80
C PRO A 278 1.30 10.86 19.93
N LEU A 279 1.97 11.21 18.83
CA LEU A 279 3.42 11.42 18.89
C LEU A 279 3.75 12.74 19.59
N PRO A 280 4.96 12.87 20.20
CA PRO A 280 5.32 14.10 20.87
C PRO A 280 5.42 15.28 19.89
N THR A 281 4.78 16.40 20.23
CA THR A 281 4.84 17.61 19.40
C THR A 281 6.27 18.16 19.26
N GLY A 282 6.55 18.82 18.14
CA GLY A 282 7.88 19.38 17.86
C GLY A 282 8.96 18.32 17.57
N THR A 283 8.55 17.10 17.23
CA THR A 283 9.44 16.01 16.85
C THR A 283 9.13 15.49 15.45
N SER A 284 10.13 14.91 14.81
CA SER A 284 10.00 14.23 13.53
C SER A 284 10.66 12.86 13.59
N ILE A 285 10.15 11.97 12.75
CA ILE A 285 10.70 10.64 12.55
C ILE A 285 11.76 10.76 11.45
N VAL A 286 13.01 10.42 11.73
CA VAL A 286 14.07 10.39 10.74
C VAL A 286 14.48 8.95 10.48
N ILE A 287 14.38 8.51 9.24
CA ILE A 287 14.79 7.18 8.80
C ILE A 287 16.20 7.25 8.21
N ALA A 288 17.08 6.34 8.60
CA ALA A 288 18.40 6.18 8.01
C ALA A 288 18.60 4.75 7.49
N ASP A 289 18.69 4.58 6.17
CA ASP A 289 19.04 3.31 5.51
C ASP A 289 20.56 3.12 5.56
N SER A 290 21.00 2.04 6.20
CA SER A 290 22.41 1.65 6.34
C SER A 290 23.11 1.36 5.03
N GLY A 291 22.36 1.11 3.96
CA GLY A 291 22.89 0.60 2.68
C GLY A 291 23.14 -0.90 2.69
N ILE A 292 23.00 -1.57 3.84
CA ILE A 292 23.06 -3.02 3.94
C ILE A 292 21.68 -3.59 3.59
N ARG A 293 21.66 -4.41 2.54
CA ARG A 293 20.47 -5.17 2.17
C ARG A 293 20.50 -6.51 2.89
N ARG A 294 19.33 -6.93 3.37
CA ARG A 294 19.16 -8.22 4.03
C ARG A 294 19.54 -9.32 3.05
N SER A 295 20.33 -10.28 3.49
CA SER A 295 20.19 -11.63 2.94
C SER A 295 18.88 -12.18 3.49
N LEU A 296 17.88 -12.42 2.64
CA LEU A 296 16.65 -13.14 3.01
C LEU A 296 16.99 -14.60 3.31
N SER A 297 17.79 -14.86 4.35
CA SER A 297 17.93 -16.19 4.91
C SER A 297 16.74 -16.36 5.85
N ASP A 298 15.66 -16.92 5.32
CA ASP A 298 14.45 -17.30 6.09
C ASP A 298 14.80 -18.09 7.38
N SER A 299 15.98 -18.72 7.43
CA SER A 299 16.50 -19.42 8.61
C SER A 299 16.58 -18.53 9.86
N SER A 300 17.18 -17.33 9.79
CA SER A 300 17.48 -16.54 11.00
C SER A 300 16.21 -16.04 11.70
N TYR A 301 15.20 -15.62 10.94
CA TYR A 301 13.90 -15.22 11.51
C TYR A 301 13.17 -16.42 12.13
N ASN A 302 13.14 -17.55 11.42
CA ASN A 302 12.50 -18.77 11.91
C ASN A 302 13.21 -19.36 13.14
N GLU A 303 14.54 -19.23 13.23
CA GLU A 303 15.31 -19.58 14.43
C GLU A 303 14.85 -18.77 15.65
N ARG A 304 14.70 -17.45 15.51
CA ARG A 304 14.23 -16.60 16.61
C ARG A 304 12.82 -16.97 17.08
N ARG A 305 11.93 -17.29 16.13
CA ARG A 305 10.59 -17.79 16.45
C ARG A 305 10.65 -19.13 17.20
N SER A 306 11.45 -20.07 16.71
CA SER A 306 11.64 -21.39 17.34
C SER A 306 12.20 -21.28 18.76
N ASP A 307 13.15 -20.37 18.99
CA ASP A 307 13.70 -20.08 20.32
C ASP A 307 12.60 -19.58 21.28
N CYS A 308 11.72 -18.68 20.83
CA CYS A 308 10.60 -18.18 21.63
C CYS A 308 9.60 -19.30 21.97
N GLU A 309 9.26 -20.14 21.00
CA GLU A 309 8.39 -21.30 21.22
C GLU A 309 9.01 -22.30 22.20
N ALA A 310 10.34 -22.51 22.14
CA ALA A 310 11.07 -23.33 23.09
C ALA A 310 11.03 -22.74 24.51
N ALA A 311 11.19 -21.43 24.65
CA ALA A 311 11.08 -20.75 25.93
C ALA A 311 9.72 -20.98 26.59
N VAL A 312 8.63 -20.82 25.82
CA VAL A 312 7.26 -21.10 26.31
C VAL A 312 7.11 -22.55 26.77
N ARG A 313 7.61 -23.53 25.99
CA ARG A 313 7.53 -24.95 26.37
C ARG A 313 8.21 -25.24 27.71
N LEU A 314 9.38 -24.65 27.94
CA LEU A 314 10.16 -24.86 29.17
C LEU A 314 9.54 -24.14 30.38
N LEU A 315 9.10 -22.90 30.19
CA LEU A 315 8.49 -22.09 31.24
C LEU A 315 7.14 -22.63 31.73
N LYS A 316 6.42 -23.41 30.91
CA LYS A 316 5.17 -24.08 31.31
C LYS A 316 5.32 -25.02 32.52
N SER A 317 6.53 -25.52 32.80
CA SER A 317 6.79 -26.33 33.99
C SER A 317 6.63 -25.54 35.30
N SER A 318 6.97 -24.25 35.30
CA SER A 318 6.78 -23.34 36.44
C SER A 318 5.49 -22.52 36.34
N TYR A 319 5.03 -22.22 35.12
CA TYR A 319 3.88 -21.37 34.85
C TYR A 319 2.91 -22.05 33.86
N PRO A 320 2.10 -23.05 34.30
CA PRO A 320 1.27 -23.85 33.40
C PRO A 320 0.23 -23.08 32.58
N GLY A 321 -0.13 -21.87 33.01
CA GLY A 321 -1.17 -21.04 32.38
C GLY A 321 -0.69 -20.19 31.18
N ILE A 322 0.61 -20.12 30.91
CA ILE A 322 1.14 -19.26 29.83
C ILE A 322 0.86 -19.89 28.46
N ARG A 323 0.50 -19.04 27.49
CA ARG A 323 0.30 -19.42 26.09
C ARG A 323 1.45 -18.93 25.23
N THR A 324 1.89 -17.70 25.47
CA THR A 324 3.03 -17.08 24.79
C THR A 324 3.91 -16.35 25.80
N LEU A 325 5.05 -15.82 25.33
CA LEU A 325 5.94 -15.02 26.17
C LEU A 325 5.29 -13.72 26.70
N ARG A 326 4.21 -13.24 26.07
CA ARG A 326 3.44 -12.11 26.59
C ARG A 326 2.84 -12.39 27.98
N ASP A 327 2.57 -13.64 28.32
CA ASP A 327 1.98 -14.00 29.61
C ASP A 327 3.02 -14.08 30.75
N VAL A 328 4.29 -13.80 30.44
CA VAL A 328 5.42 -13.90 31.37
C VAL A 328 5.88 -12.49 31.75
N THR A 329 5.94 -12.21 33.05
CA THR A 329 6.52 -10.95 33.57
C THR A 329 8.05 -11.03 33.64
N PRO A 330 8.78 -9.91 33.62
CA PRO A 330 10.24 -9.91 33.78
C PRO A 330 10.70 -10.65 35.04
N ASN A 331 10.02 -10.48 36.17
CA ASN A 331 10.35 -11.16 37.42
C ASN A 331 10.14 -12.68 37.35
N GLN A 332 9.07 -13.13 36.69
CA GLN A 332 8.83 -14.56 36.48
C GLN A 332 9.91 -15.19 35.59
N LEU A 333 10.33 -14.49 34.54
CA LEU A 333 11.39 -14.94 33.65
C LEU A 333 12.73 -15.07 34.39
N GLU A 334 13.13 -14.05 35.16
CA GLU A 334 14.36 -14.08 35.96
C GLU A 334 14.35 -15.22 37.00
N THR A 335 13.21 -15.44 37.67
CA THR A 335 13.04 -16.53 38.64
C THR A 335 13.21 -17.91 37.98
N ALA A 336 12.80 -18.05 36.73
CA ALA A 336 12.84 -19.30 35.98
C ALA A 336 14.02 -19.40 35.00
N LYS A 337 15.02 -18.49 35.08
CA LYS A 337 16.10 -18.39 34.10
C LYS A 337 16.87 -19.69 33.93
N ASP A 338 17.07 -20.44 35.02
CA ASP A 338 17.89 -21.64 35.05
C ASP A 338 17.22 -22.84 34.33
N LEU A 339 15.93 -22.71 33.97
CA LEU A 339 15.23 -23.67 33.11
C LEU A 339 15.51 -23.47 31.62
N LEU A 340 16.06 -22.31 31.25
CA LEU A 340 16.20 -21.89 29.86
C LEU A 340 17.67 -21.99 29.41
N PRO A 341 17.95 -22.64 28.27
CA PRO A 341 19.26 -22.52 27.63
C PRO A 341 19.63 -21.05 27.40
N ALA A 342 20.91 -20.70 27.50
CA ALA A 342 21.36 -19.30 27.49
C ALA A 342 20.84 -18.48 26.29
N VAL A 343 20.83 -19.06 25.09
CA VAL A 343 20.30 -18.38 23.88
C VAL A 343 18.79 -18.17 23.97
N VAL A 344 18.05 -19.22 24.35
CA VAL A 344 16.59 -19.18 24.52
C VAL A 344 16.20 -18.15 25.58
N TYR A 345 16.95 -18.10 26.68
CA TYR A 345 16.78 -17.10 27.74
C TYR A 345 16.89 -15.67 27.20
N LYS A 346 17.95 -15.37 26.43
CA LYS A 346 18.13 -14.05 25.82
C LYS A 346 16.95 -13.68 24.91
N ARG A 347 16.47 -14.60 24.05
CA ARG A 347 15.31 -14.34 23.18
C ARG A 347 14.05 -14.07 23.98
N ALA A 348 13.81 -14.87 25.03
CA ALA A 348 12.68 -14.67 25.92
C ALA A 348 12.77 -13.32 26.66
N ARG A 349 13.96 -12.95 27.13
CA ARG A 349 14.20 -11.67 27.83
C ARG A 349 13.93 -10.48 26.94
N HIS A 350 14.36 -10.52 25.68
CA HIS A 350 14.00 -9.48 24.71
C HIS A 350 12.48 -9.32 24.63
N VAL A 351 11.74 -10.38 24.31
CA VAL A 351 10.29 -10.32 24.10
C VAL A 351 9.56 -9.83 25.35
N VAL A 352 9.87 -10.39 26.52
CA VAL A 352 9.21 -10.04 27.79
C VAL A 352 9.48 -8.57 28.16
N THR A 353 10.73 -8.11 28.02
CA THR A 353 11.08 -6.72 28.33
C THR A 353 10.58 -5.74 27.27
N GLU A 354 10.48 -6.15 26.01
CA GLU A 354 9.98 -5.33 24.91
C GLU A 354 8.48 -5.06 25.05
N VAL A 355 7.68 -6.07 25.43
CA VAL A 355 6.26 -5.87 25.74
C VAL A 355 6.09 -4.88 26.90
N ALA A 356 6.92 -4.98 27.94
CA ALA A 356 6.90 -4.03 29.05
C ALA A 356 7.34 -2.61 28.62
N ARG A 357 8.35 -2.49 27.74
CA ARG A 357 8.78 -1.21 27.16
C ARG A 357 7.67 -0.54 26.35
N VAL A 358 6.92 -1.31 25.55
CA VAL A 358 5.78 -0.75 24.79
C VAL A 358 4.71 -0.20 25.75
N GLN A 359 4.46 -0.86 26.88
CA GLN A 359 3.52 -0.36 27.89
C GLN A 359 4.00 0.94 28.54
N ASP A 360 5.29 1.05 28.91
CA ASP A 360 5.84 2.32 29.44
C ASP A 360 5.81 3.42 28.38
N ALA A 361 6.08 3.08 27.12
CA ALA A 361 6.03 4.03 26.01
C ALA A 361 4.67 4.72 25.88
N LEU A 362 3.56 4.03 26.16
CA LEU A 362 2.23 4.64 26.18
C LEU A 362 2.12 5.76 27.21
N VAL A 363 2.67 5.55 28.40
CA VAL A 363 2.70 6.56 29.48
C VAL A 363 3.55 7.77 29.05
N ARG A 364 4.71 7.52 28.42
CA ARG A 364 5.58 8.62 27.92
C ARG A 364 4.89 9.44 26.83
N LEU A 365 4.28 8.78 25.86
CA LEU A 365 3.61 9.45 24.74
C LEU A 365 2.37 10.25 25.19
N GLN A 366 1.57 9.69 26.11
CA GLN A 366 0.43 10.39 26.71
C GLN A 366 0.87 11.67 27.44
N ASN A 367 2.03 11.64 28.09
CA ASN A 367 2.62 12.79 28.78
C ASN A 367 3.46 13.70 27.87
N GLN A 368 3.51 13.44 26.56
CA GLN A 368 4.35 14.16 25.59
C GLN A 368 5.86 14.16 25.96
N ASP A 369 6.30 13.15 26.72
CA ASP A 369 7.69 12.95 27.16
C ASP A 369 8.51 12.35 26.02
N ALA A 370 8.92 13.21 25.08
CA ALA A 370 9.72 12.82 23.93
C ALA A 370 11.09 12.22 24.32
N GLN A 371 11.68 12.71 25.43
CA GLN A 371 12.99 12.25 25.89
C GLN A 371 12.89 10.86 26.51
N GLY A 372 11.88 10.63 27.35
CA GLY A 372 11.62 9.30 27.95
C GLY A 372 11.23 8.27 26.89
N PHE A 373 10.37 8.64 25.93
CA PHE A 373 10.06 7.74 24.81
C PHE A 373 11.30 7.43 23.96
N GLY A 374 12.13 8.42 23.67
CA GLY A 374 13.39 8.22 22.96
C GLY A 374 14.38 7.31 23.69
N ALA A 375 14.44 7.38 25.04
CA ALA A 375 15.23 6.45 25.84
C ALA A 375 14.75 5.00 25.68
N LEU A 376 13.42 4.77 25.67
CA LEU A 376 12.86 3.43 25.44
C LEU A 376 13.16 2.90 24.03
N MET A 377 13.20 3.77 23.01
CA MET A 377 13.67 3.39 21.67
C MET A 377 15.12 2.89 21.73
N LEU A 378 16.01 3.59 22.43
CA LEU A 378 17.41 3.19 22.57
C LEU A 378 17.57 1.86 23.34
N GLU A 379 16.82 1.68 24.43
CA GLU A 379 16.79 0.41 25.17
C GLU A 379 16.32 -0.77 24.30
N THR A 380 15.32 -0.52 23.45
CA THR A 380 14.86 -1.49 22.45
C THR A 380 16.00 -1.87 21.51
N HIS A 381 16.79 -0.91 21.05
CA HIS A 381 17.95 -1.20 20.19
C HIS A 381 18.97 -2.11 20.88
N TYR A 382 19.35 -1.80 22.12
CA TYR A 382 20.30 -2.63 22.87
C TYR A 382 19.75 -4.03 23.09
N SER A 383 18.45 -4.17 23.40
CA SER A 383 17.82 -5.48 23.51
C SER A 383 17.86 -6.24 22.18
N LEU A 384 17.58 -5.58 21.05
CA LEU A 384 17.67 -6.21 19.72
C LEU A 384 19.10 -6.60 19.33
N ARG A 385 20.10 -5.82 19.74
CA ARG A 385 21.52 -6.10 19.48
C ARG A 385 22.06 -7.23 20.36
N ASP A 386 21.81 -7.15 21.67
CA ASP A 386 22.52 -7.96 22.68
C ASP A 386 21.73 -9.22 23.09
N ASP A 387 20.40 -9.11 23.15
CA ASP A 387 19.50 -10.19 23.57
C ASP A 387 18.85 -10.90 22.39
N TYR A 388 18.46 -10.15 21.36
CA TYR A 388 17.84 -10.74 20.18
C TYR A 388 18.84 -11.04 19.07
N GLU A 389 19.99 -10.38 19.07
CA GLU A 389 21.10 -10.59 18.12
C GLU A 389 20.59 -10.53 16.67
N VAL A 390 19.89 -9.44 16.35
CA VAL A 390 19.38 -9.14 15.00
C VAL A 390 19.93 -7.83 14.42
N SER A 391 20.82 -7.13 15.13
CA SER A 391 21.48 -5.93 14.61
C SER A 391 22.67 -6.26 13.70
N THR A 392 23.28 -5.23 13.13
CA THR A 392 24.55 -5.31 12.39
C THR A 392 25.46 -4.14 12.80
N PRO A 393 26.78 -4.23 12.57
CA PRO A 393 27.69 -3.14 12.88
C PRO A 393 27.28 -1.80 12.24
N GLU A 394 26.68 -1.83 11.06
CA GLU A 394 26.17 -0.64 10.37
C GLU A 394 24.94 -0.03 11.05
N LEU A 395 24.01 -0.87 11.52
CA LEU A 395 22.84 -0.39 12.27
C LEU A 395 23.27 0.18 13.62
N ASP A 396 24.19 -0.50 14.30
CA ASP A 396 24.75 -0.06 15.58
C ASP A 396 25.47 1.29 15.42
N ALA A 397 26.34 1.42 14.40
CA ALA A 397 27.02 2.67 14.10
C ALA A 397 26.04 3.82 13.79
N LEU A 398 24.97 3.56 13.03
CA LEU A 398 23.95 4.58 12.78
C LEU A 398 23.27 5.05 14.07
N VAL A 399 22.94 4.13 14.99
CA VAL A 399 22.32 4.47 16.28
C VAL A 399 23.28 5.24 17.18
N GLU A 400 24.53 4.77 17.30
CA GLU A 400 25.56 5.42 18.11
C GLU A 400 25.81 6.85 17.64
N ILE A 401 26.06 7.05 16.34
CA ILE A 401 26.22 8.38 15.75
C ILE A 401 24.98 9.22 15.99
N ALA A 402 23.78 8.67 15.76
CA ALA A 402 22.54 9.42 15.94
C ALA A 402 22.40 9.95 17.38
N MET A 403 22.69 9.14 18.38
CA MET A 403 22.58 9.52 19.79
C MET A 403 23.58 10.61 20.22
N GLU A 404 24.72 10.73 19.54
CA GLU A 404 25.70 11.81 19.79
C GLU A 404 25.29 13.14 19.15
N LEU A 405 24.34 13.14 18.21
CA LEU A 405 23.96 14.34 17.48
C LEU A 405 22.93 15.18 18.25
N PRO A 406 23.10 16.53 18.29
CA PRO A 406 22.15 17.41 18.94
C PRO A 406 20.72 17.27 18.41
N GLY A 407 19.78 17.12 19.34
CA GLY A 407 18.34 17.02 19.04
C GLY A 407 17.84 15.61 18.79
N CYS A 408 18.70 14.59 18.77
CA CYS A 408 18.27 13.20 18.83
C CYS A 408 17.79 12.85 20.24
N MET A 409 16.58 12.33 20.35
CA MET A 409 15.98 11.89 21.62
C MET A 409 16.07 10.38 21.78
N GLY A 410 16.06 9.63 20.69
CA GLY A 410 16.18 8.19 20.66
C GLY A 410 16.44 7.66 19.26
N ALA A 411 17.13 6.55 19.16
CA ALA A 411 17.45 5.90 17.89
C ALA A 411 17.48 4.39 18.08
N ARG A 412 17.01 3.66 17.07
CA ARG A 412 17.06 2.19 17.03
C ARG A 412 16.98 1.64 15.62
N LEU A 413 17.44 0.43 15.40
CA LEU A 413 17.06 -0.34 14.21
C LEU A 413 15.54 -0.53 14.14
N THR A 414 14.93 -0.61 12.95
CA THR A 414 13.49 -0.85 12.77
C THR A 414 13.20 -1.98 11.78
N GLY A 415 12.14 -2.74 12.05
CA GLY A 415 11.80 -3.97 11.33
C GLY A 415 12.68 -5.16 11.73
N ALA A 416 12.74 -6.19 10.88
CA ALA A 416 13.32 -7.51 11.20
C ALA A 416 14.83 -7.57 11.48
N GLY A 417 15.58 -6.46 11.39
CA GLY A 417 17.03 -6.47 11.53
C GLY A 417 17.80 -7.07 10.34
N PHE A 418 19.04 -7.51 10.61
CA PHE A 418 20.02 -8.07 9.66
C PHE A 418 20.34 -7.14 8.48
N GLY A 419 20.32 -5.83 8.75
CA GLY A 419 20.41 -4.77 7.76
C GLY A 419 19.12 -3.93 7.68
N GLY A 420 19.05 -3.04 6.70
CA GLY A 420 17.92 -2.12 6.54
C GLY A 420 18.14 -0.77 7.24
N CYS A 421 17.14 -0.29 7.97
CA CYS A 421 17.13 1.08 8.49
C CYS A 421 17.17 1.18 10.02
N THR A 422 17.59 2.36 10.47
CA THR A 422 17.26 2.88 11.80
C THR A 422 16.12 3.89 11.72
N VAL A 423 15.36 4.00 12.81
CA VAL A 423 14.39 5.06 13.08
C VAL A 423 14.90 5.90 14.24
N ASN A 424 14.82 7.22 14.07
CA ASN A 424 15.37 8.19 14.99
C ASN A 424 14.28 9.22 15.32
N LEU A 425 14.07 9.50 16.60
CA LEU A 425 13.20 10.57 17.05
C LEU A 425 14.03 11.84 17.23
N VAL A 426 13.77 12.85 16.42
CA VAL A 426 14.60 14.06 16.35
C VAL A 426 13.73 15.30 16.56
N ARG A 427 14.23 16.30 17.27
CA ARG A 427 13.54 17.61 17.38
C ARG A 427 13.45 18.27 16.02
N GLU A 428 12.29 18.80 15.68
CA GLU A 428 11.98 19.36 14.35
C GLU A 428 13.04 20.39 13.90
N GLN A 429 13.42 21.31 14.80
CA GLN A 429 14.42 22.34 14.53
C GLN A 429 15.84 21.80 14.24
N ASN A 430 16.13 20.55 14.60
CA ASN A 430 17.43 19.92 14.43
C ASN A 430 17.51 19.01 13.20
N VAL A 431 16.39 18.65 12.57
CA VAL A 431 16.30 17.63 11.50
C VAL A 431 17.29 17.86 10.36
N SER A 432 17.33 19.08 9.80
CA SER A 432 18.21 19.36 8.66
C SER A 432 19.69 19.20 9.01
N ALA A 433 20.10 19.62 10.21
CA ALA A 433 21.47 19.47 10.68
C ALA A 433 21.79 18.00 11.01
N PHE A 434 20.85 17.30 11.65
CA PHE A 434 20.94 15.88 11.98
C PHE A 434 21.16 15.03 10.73
N ILE A 435 20.32 15.18 9.70
CA ILE A 435 20.43 14.43 8.43
C ILE A 435 21.80 14.62 7.77
N ARG A 436 22.29 15.86 7.68
CA ARG A 436 23.59 16.14 7.06
C ARG A 436 24.73 15.52 7.85
N LYS A 437 24.73 15.69 9.18
CA LYS A 437 25.80 15.19 10.05
C LYS A 437 25.80 13.66 10.11
N LEU A 438 24.65 13.02 10.29
CA LEU A 438 24.53 11.56 10.33
C LEU A 438 25.09 10.93 9.05
N LYS A 439 24.70 11.44 7.87
CA LYS A 439 25.24 10.98 6.58
C LYS A 439 26.77 11.10 6.52
N LYS A 440 27.30 12.25 6.91
CA LYS A 440 28.74 12.52 6.85
C LYS A 440 29.51 11.61 7.80
N VAL A 441 29.15 11.59 9.08
CA VAL A 441 29.88 10.83 10.09
C VAL A 441 29.79 9.33 9.80
N TYR A 442 28.63 8.83 9.37
CA TYR A 442 28.48 7.43 8.99
C TYR A 442 29.36 7.05 7.80
N PHE A 443 29.43 7.91 6.77
CA PHE A 443 30.33 7.70 5.64
C PHE A 443 31.80 7.73 6.06
N ASP A 444 32.20 8.70 6.89
CA ASP A 444 33.56 8.83 7.39
C ASP A 444 33.99 7.61 8.22
N GLN A 445 33.09 7.02 9.01
CA GLN A 445 33.37 5.84 9.85
C GLN A 445 33.33 4.51 9.08
N THR A 446 32.39 4.35 8.13
CA THR A 446 32.10 3.03 7.53
C THR A 446 32.47 2.92 6.05
N GLY A 447 32.73 4.05 5.38
CA GLY A 447 32.87 4.13 3.92
C GLY A 447 31.55 3.93 3.14
N LYS A 448 30.41 3.73 3.83
CA LYS A 448 29.11 3.45 3.21
C LYS A 448 28.23 4.69 3.16
N GLN A 449 27.43 4.83 2.11
CA GLN A 449 26.49 5.94 1.98
C GLN A 449 25.14 5.58 2.61
N ALA A 450 24.73 6.35 3.62
CA ALA A 450 23.39 6.24 4.18
C ALA A 450 22.37 7.12 3.43
N LYS A 451 21.21 6.56 3.12
CA LYS A 451 20.05 7.37 2.68
C LYS A 451 19.25 7.76 3.91
N VAL A 452 19.27 9.04 4.24
CA VAL A 452 18.58 9.59 5.41
C VAL A 452 17.55 10.63 4.99
N PHE A 453 16.34 10.52 5.52
CA PHE A 453 15.21 11.41 5.23
C PHE A 453 14.26 11.52 6.42
N ALA A 454 13.62 12.68 6.54
CA ALA A 454 12.57 12.92 7.53
C ALA A 454 11.20 12.46 7.03
N CYS A 455 10.38 12.04 7.98
CA CYS A 455 9.03 11.55 7.84
C CYS A 455 8.14 12.09 8.97
N HIS A 456 6.84 12.11 8.70
CA HIS A 456 5.80 12.39 9.69
C HIS A 456 4.76 11.28 9.66
N ALA A 457 4.12 11.04 10.82
CA ALA A 457 3.03 10.10 10.90
C ALA A 457 1.82 10.59 10.10
N THR A 458 1.23 9.71 9.31
CA THR A 458 0.16 10.03 8.35
C THR A 458 -1.03 9.08 8.48
N GLN A 459 -2.13 9.42 7.82
CA GLN A 459 -3.28 8.53 7.72
C GLN A 459 -2.96 7.27 6.92
N GLY A 460 -3.67 6.17 7.20
CA GLY A 460 -3.63 4.95 6.41
C GLY A 460 -4.09 5.15 4.96
N ALA A 461 -4.12 4.08 4.18
CA ALA A 461 -4.43 4.15 2.76
C ALA A 461 -5.79 4.78 2.44
N ILE A 462 -5.82 5.73 1.51
CA ILE A 462 -7.01 6.49 1.11
C ILE A 462 -7.23 6.44 -0.39
N VAL A 463 -8.50 6.61 -0.78
CA VAL A 463 -8.89 7.01 -2.13
C VAL A 463 -8.88 8.55 -2.17
N GLU A 464 -8.23 9.14 -3.17
CA GLU A 464 -8.19 10.60 -3.37
C GLU A 464 -9.38 11.15 -4.17
#